data_AF-A0A9P9TAZ9-F1
#
_entry.id   AF-A0A9P9TAZ9-F1
#
_cell.length_a   1.000
_cell.length_b   1.000
_cell.length_c   1.000
_cell.angle_alpha   90.00
_cell.angle_beta   90.00
_cell.angle_gamma   90.00
#
_symmetry.space_group_name_H-M   'P 1'
#
loop_
_entity.id
_entity.type
_entity.pdbx_description
1 polymer ?
#
loop_
_entity_poly.entity_id
_entity_poly.type
_entity_poly.pdbx_seq_one_letter_code
_entity_poly.pdbx_strand_id
1 'polypeptide(L)'
;MIATCPQFHLSCHCEMRIASDYEQGKLFSNDNGFLSRVVSRIRTLSLIMDLVPQYLSADEEAQIHQQFQGGTWQLNNQVLWSGIPREEAQRWADERKMQTLTTAMGPLMDPSHPLCLRIPKSTSEWSQYVKGASALFAWYISKGERVTVLSPPPPERFNPCGQTNYQMIEEPIVKGVFGTGAVSRIVMVHPDVSKAENFSYQVWPVDETDTWTRQFGTMHVQKRAWRTIKTQKALSINIGGMEIAKDAEEKPKGSSKAKMLDEKSKQQKRIETVDIISKEEEAKEKGKAKEKKKKRQEAKAAKIERKEAKAKAKVQVGESGNKQKKKKDKKVKKEEKVKAKAETKKSKKEKKKDKKVKKEKIKAKAETNKSRRETKEEKRLRKKYANKLKREKWLDRITRGGPSPEVGKELVGMNVIRGDLLIGLMLIMVLVPGRTRALL
;
A
#
# COMPACT_ATOMS: atom_id res chain seq x y z
N MET A 1 -22.88 -30.09 40.82
CA MET A 1 -23.41 -28.76 40.49
C MET A 1 -22.69 -28.26 39.25
N ILE A 2 -23.22 -28.59 38.08
CA ILE A 2 -22.68 -28.22 36.77
C ILE A 2 -23.78 -27.36 36.14
N ALA A 3 -23.53 -26.06 36.01
CA ALA A 3 -24.43 -25.15 35.33
C ALA A 3 -24.08 -25.16 33.84
N THR A 4 -24.98 -25.71 33.04
CA THR A 4 -24.98 -25.64 31.58
C THR A 4 -25.57 -24.30 31.14
N CYS A 5 -24.92 -23.63 30.20
CA CYS A 5 -25.39 -22.41 29.55
C CYS A 5 -25.60 -22.71 28.06
N PRO A 6 -26.82 -22.63 27.52
CA PRO A 6 -27.05 -22.80 26.09
C PRO A 6 -27.50 -21.48 25.45
N GLN A 7 -26.65 -20.84 24.67
CA GLN A 7 -27.09 -19.83 23.69
C GLN A 7 -25.95 -19.48 22.71
N PHE A 8 -25.83 -20.25 21.62
CA PHE A 8 -25.20 -19.80 20.37
C PHE A 8 -25.60 -20.78 19.26
N HIS A 9 -26.78 -20.58 18.66
CA HIS A 9 -27.16 -21.27 17.42
C HIS A 9 -28.24 -20.51 16.65
N LEU A 10 -28.05 -19.21 16.38
CA LEU A 10 -28.89 -18.46 15.44
C LEU A 10 -28.03 -17.48 14.63
N SER A 11 -27.37 -17.99 13.60
CA SER A 11 -26.99 -17.14 12.45
C SER A 11 -26.88 -17.89 11.12
N CYS A 12 -26.87 -19.23 11.10
CA CYS A 12 -26.90 -20.02 9.86
C CYS A 12 -28.28 -20.60 9.50
N HIS A 13 -29.33 -20.37 10.32
CA HIS A 13 -30.64 -20.98 10.08
C HIS A 13 -31.55 -20.19 9.12
N CYS A 14 -31.19 -18.96 8.76
CA CYS A 14 -31.99 -18.14 7.84
C CYS A 14 -31.73 -18.47 6.36
N GLU A 15 -30.56 -19.06 6.04
CA GLU A 15 -30.19 -19.40 4.66
C GLU A 15 -30.81 -20.73 4.19
N MET A 16 -31.12 -21.67 5.09
CA MET A 16 -31.72 -22.96 4.70
C MET A 16 -33.26 -22.96 4.64
N ARG A 17 -33.96 -22.01 5.28
CA ARG A 17 -35.45 -21.98 5.19
C ARG A 17 -35.97 -21.53 3.84
N ILE A 18 -35.25 -20.67 3.13
CA ILE A 18 -35.66 -20.21 1.79
C ILE A 18 -35.59 -21.35 0.76
N ALA A 19 -34.69 -22.32 0.95
CA ALA A 19 -34.61 -23.51 0.10
C ALA A 19 -35.68 -24.58 0.46
N SER A 20 -36.08 -24.66 1.73
CA SER A 20 -37.06 -25.67 2.20
C SER A 20 -38.52 -25.30 1.87
N ASP A 21 -38.85 -24.01 1.79
CA ASP A 21 -40.21 -23.56 1.44
C ASP A 21 -40.50 -23.67 -0.07
N TYR A 22 -39.49 -23.98 -0.89
CA TYR A 22 -39.64 -24.21 -2.34
C TYR A 22 -40.23 -25.60 -2.67
N GLU A 23 -40.18 -26.57 -1.75
CA GLU A 23 -40.74 -27.91 -1.95
C GLU A 23 -42.19 -28.08 -1.46
N GLN A 24 -42.76 -27.11 -0.73
CA GLN A 24 -44.15 -27.17 -0.27
C GLN A 24 -45.03 -26.19 -1.02
N GLY A 25 -45.46 -26.60 -2.22
CA GLY A 25 -46.32 -25.83 -3.13
C GLY A 25 -47.66 -25.39 -2.52
N LYS A 26 -47.65 -24.31 -1.72
CA LYS A 26 -48.83 -23.60 -1.24
C LYS A 26 -48.53 -22.10 -1.12
N LEU A 27 -48.83 -21.38 -2.20
CA LEU A 27 -49.57 -20.11 -2.25
C LEU A 27 -49.29 -19.42 -3.59
N PHE A 28 -50.10 -19.77 -4.59
CA PHE A 28 -50.29 -18.92 -5.75
C PHE A 28 -51.11 -17.70 -5.35
N SER A 29 -50.49 -16.54 -5.38
CA SER A 29 -51.18 -15.28 -5.69
C SER A 29 -50.32 -14.53 -6.71
N ASN A 30 -50.97 -14.13 -7.80
CA ASN A 30 -50.41 -13.57 -9.02
C ASN A 30 -49.81 -12.18 -8.81
N ASP A 31 -48.71 -12.08 -8.05
CA ASP A 31 -47.88 -10.88 -8.00
C ASP A 31 -46.61 -11.09 -8.84
N ASN A 32 -46.70 -10.77 -10.13
CA ASN A 32 -45.54 -10.71 -11.05
C ASN A 32 -44.44 -9.73 -10.55
N GLY A 33 -44.75 -8.86 -9.58
CA GLY A 33 -43.78 -7.99 -8.91
C GLY A 33 -42.94 -8.67 -7.82
N PHE A 34 -43.45 -9.73 -7.18
CA PHE A 34 -42.73 -10.41 -6.10
C PHE A 34 -41.62 -11.31 -6.66
N LEU A 35 -41.92 -12.10 -7.69
CA LEU A 35 -40.92 -12.92 -8.37
C LEU A 35 -39.86 -12.05 -9.07
N SER A 36 -40.23 -10.91 -9.64
CA SER A 36 -39.27 -9.94 -10.19
C SER A 36 -38.31 -9.39 -9.11
N ARG A 37 -38.83 -9.03 -7.92
CA ARG A 37 -38.01 -8.54 -6.80
C ARG A 37 -37.14 -9.64 -6.18
N VAL A 38 -37.64 -10.87 -6.09
CA VAL A 38 -36.87 -12.02 -5.58
C VAL A 38 -35.80 -12.45 -6.57
N VAL A 39 -36.09 -12.55 -7.87
CA VAL A 39 -35.11 -12.88 -8.91
C VAL A 39 -34.08 -11.74 -9.08
N SER A 40 -34.48 -10.48 -8.93
CA SER A 40 -33.56 -9.34 -8.91
C SER A 40 -32.66 -9.34 -7.67
N ARG A 41 -33.17 -9.69 -6.48
CA ARG A 41 -32.39 -9.88 -5.24
C ARG A 41 -31.45 -11.09 -5.30
N ILE A 42 -31.87 -12.20 -5.92
CA ILE A 42 -31.03 -13.40 -6.11
C ILE A 42 -29.93 -13.12 -7.14
N ARG A 43 -30.19 -12.33 -8.19
CA ARG A 43 -29.16 -11.89 -9.15
C ARG A 43 -28.17 -10.87 -8.59
N THR A 44 -28.56 -10.05 -7.61
CA THR A 44 -27.66 -9.04 -7.01
C THR A 44 -26.73 -9.59 -5.93
N LEU A 45 -27.02 -10.77 -5.35
CA LEU A 45 -26.11 -11.46 -4.44
C LEU A 45 -24.78 -11.94 -5.11
N SER A 46 -24.67 -11.89 -6.44
CA SER A 46 -23.66 -12.68 -7.18
C SER A 46 -22.42 -11.91 -7.67
N LEU A 47 -22.43 -10.58 -7.83
CA LEU A 47 -21.31 -9.93 -8.54
C LEU A 47 -20.02 -9.85 -7.70
N ILE A 48 -20.14 -9.75 -6.38
CA ILE A 48 -18.96 -9.84 -5.52
C ILE A 48 -18.43 -11.27 -5.41
N MET A 49 -19.34 -12.25 -5.48
CA MET A 49 -19.02 -13.67 -5.54
C MET A 49 -18.31 -14.02 -6.85
N ASP A 50 -18.52 -13.26 -7.93
CA ASP A 50 -17.77 -13.39 -9.18
C ASP A 50 -16.43 -12.63 -9.14
N LEU A 51 -16.33 -11.56 -8.34
CA LEU A 51 -15.13 -10.72 -8.23
C LEU A 51 -14.04 -11.38 -7.37
N VAL A 52 -14.39 -11.90 -6.20
CA VAL A 52 -13.42 -12.44 -5.22
C VAL A 52 -12.62 -13.63 -5.75
N PRO A 53 -13.22 -14.62 -6.45
CA PRO A 53 -12.49 -15.76 -7.02
C PRO A 53 -11.49 -15.39 -8.11
N GLN A 54 -11.56 -14.18 -8.68
CA GLN A 54 -10.54 -13.68 -9.62
C GLN A 54 -9.22 -13.34 -8.91
N TYR A 55 -9.25 -13.18 -7.58
CA TYR A 55 -8.13 -12.71 -6.78
C TYR A 55 -7.65 -13.70 -5.71
N LEU A 56 -8.58 -14.45 -5.11
CA LEU A 56 -8.33 -15.36 -3.99
C LEU A 56 -8.65 -16.80 -4.34
N SER A 57 -7.92 -17.74 -3.75
CA SER A 57 -8.41 -19.12 -3.65
C SER A 57 -9.51 -19.23 -2.58
N ALA A 58 -10.32 -20.29 -2.64
CA ALA A 58 -11.36 -20.56 -1.66
C ALA A 58 -10.80 -20.63 -0.21
N ASP A 59 -9.63 -21.22 -0.01
CA ASP A 59 -8.99 -21.30 1.31
C ASP A 59 -8.54 -19.93 1.83
N GLU A 60 -8.09 -19.05 0.94
CA GLU A 60 -7.68 -17.68 1.30
C GLU A 60 -8.87 -16.83 1.66
N GLU A 61 -9.93 -16.91 0.87
CA GLU A 61 -11.21 -16.28 1.13
C GLU A 61 -11.78 -16.73 2.47
N ALA A 62 -11.86 -18.05 2.72
CA ALA A 62 -12.36 -18.60 3.98
C ALA A 62 -11.57 -18.09 5.20
N GLN A 63 -10.23 -18.04 5.10
CA GLN A 63 -9.39 -17.50 6.18
C GLN A 63 -9.66 -16.00 6.44
N ILE A 64 -9.85 -15.21 5.40
CA ILE A 64 -10.15 -13.78 5.53
C ILE A 64 -11.55 -13.58 6.13
N HIS A 65 -12.55 -14.36 5.71
CA HIS A 65 -13.88 -14.33 6.32
C HIS A 65 -13.83 -14.67 7.80
N GLN A 66 -13.11 -15.74 8.18
CA GLN A 66 -12.93 -16.11 9.58
C GLN A 66 -12.29 -14.97 10.38
N GLN A 67 -11.28 -14.30 9.82
CA GLN A 67 -10.62 -13.18 10.45
C GLN A 67 -11.56 -11.97 10.64
N PHE A 68 -12.42 -11.66 9.65
CA PHE A 68 -13.38 -10.56 9.74
C PHE A 68 -14.63 -10.88 10.57
N GLN A 69 -15.00 -12.15 10.70
CA GLN A 69 -16.07 -12.61 11.61
C GLN A 69 -15.58 -12.77 13.05
N GLY A 70 -14.27 -12.80 13.26
CA GLY A 70 -13.67 -12.85 14.59
C GLY A 70 -13.97 -11.59 15.42
N GLY A 71 -13.69 -11.67 16.72
CA GLY A 71 -13.97 -10.59 17.68
C GLY A 71 -13.16 -9.30 17.48
N THR A 72 -12.30 -9.23 16.47
CA THR A 72 -11.50 -8.04 16.16
C THR A 72 -12.27 -7.03 15.32
N TRP A 73 -13.32 -7.41 14.60
CA TRP A 73 -14.04 -6.47 13.71
C TRP A 73 -14.89 -5.47 14.50
N GLN A 74 -14.69 -4.18 14.25
CA GLN A 74 -15.43 -3.10 14.92
C GLN A 74 -16.34 -2.39 13.92
N LEU A 75 -17.63 -2.68 13.93
CA LEU A 75 -18.59 -2.08 12.99
C LEU A 75 -18.48 -0.54 12.94
N ASN A 76 -18.51 0.04 11.74
CA ASN A 76 -18.44 1.49 11.47
C ASN A 76 -17.13 2.20 11.86
N ASN A 77 -16.09 1.43 12.21
CA ASN A 77 -14.76 1.94 12.56
C ASN A 77 -13.71 1.58 11.51
N GLN A 78 -14.11 1.48 10.24
CA GLN A 78 -13.20 1.16 9.14
C GLN A 78 -12.68 2.41 8.43
N VAL A 79 -11.42 2.33 8.01
CA VAL A 79 -10.71 3.37 7.27
C VAL A 79 -10.19 2.79 5.95
N LEU A 80 -10.68 3.37 4.86
CA LEU A 80 -10.09 3.23 3.52
C LEU A 80 -9.17 4.42 3.28
N TRP A 81 -8.27 4.31 2.31
CA TRP A 81 -7.39 5.41 1.96
C TRP A 81 -6.93 5.34 0.51
N SER A 82 -6.74 6.50 -0.10
CA SER A 82 -6.19 6.63 -1.44
C SER A 82 -5.26 7.83 -1.51
N GLY A 83 -4.09 7.66 -2.13
CA GLY A 83 -3.12 8.75 -2.25
C GLY A 83 -2.36 9.11 -0.97
N ILE A 84 -2.77 8.65 0.21
CA ILE A 84 -2.04 8.81 1.49
C ILE A 84 -0.96 7.70 1.62
N PRO A 85 0.20 7.92 2.27
CA PRO A 85 1.16 6.85 2.54
C PRO A 85 0.58 5.85 3.53
N ARG A 86 0.87 4.56 3.36
CA ARG A 86 0.33 3.49 4.22
C ARG A 86 0.61 3.75 5.70
N GLU A 87 1.83 4.15 6.02
CA GLU A 87 2.28 4.38 7.40
C GLU A 87 1.52 5.53 8.08
N GLU A 88 1.14 6.53 7.31
CA GLU A 88 0.37 7.69 7.77
C GLU A 88 -1.11 7.36 7.93
N ALA A 89 -1.70 6.66 6.96
CA ALA A 89 -3.06 6.16 7.08
C ALA A 89 -3.23 5.22 8.28
N GLN A 90 -2.26 4.33 8.50
CA GLN A 90 -2.25 3.44 9.65
C GLN A 90 -2.15 4.23 10.97
N ARG A 91 -1.20 5.16 11.07
CA ARG A 91 -1.03 6.00 12.27
C ARG A 91 -2.31 6.79 12.59
N TRP A 92 -2.91 7.41 11.58
CA TRP A 92 -4.16 8.17 11.73
C TRP A 92 -5.29 7.28 12.27
N ALA A 93 -5.41 6.06 11.75
CA ALA A 93 -6.41 5.09 12.19
C ALA A 93 -6.14 4.61 13.63
N ASP A 94 -4.91 4.28 13.97
CA ASP A 94 -4.52 3.81 15.31
C ASP A 94 -4.82 4.86 16.39
N GLU A 95 -4.50 6.13 16.14
CA GLU A 95 -4.81 7.27 17.03
C GLU A 95 -6.31 7.42 17.31
N ARG A 96 -7.16 7.00 16.36
CA ARG A 96 -8.63 7.10 16.43
C ARG A 96 -9.30 5.78 16.74
N LYS A 97 -8.53 4.74 17.06
CA LYS A 97 -9.02 3.37 17.32
C LYS A 97 -9.85 2.81 16.16
N MET A 98 -9.48 3.16 14.94
CA MET A 98 -10.10 2.68 13.71
C MET A 98 -9.24 1.62 13.03
N GLN A 99 -9.82 0.91 12.07
CA GLN A 99 -9.23 -0.27 11.45
C GLN A 99 -9.00 -0.02 9.96
N THR A 100 -7.73 -0.10 9.55
CA THR A 100 -7.39 -0.27 8.13
C THR A 100 -7.53 -1.74 7.74
N LEU A 101 -7.45 -2.05 6.44
CA LEU A 101 -7.33 -3.44 5.97
C LEU A 101 -6.20 -4.20 6.70
N THR A 102 -5.05 -3.56 6.93
CA THR A 102 -3.93 -4.21 7.64
C THR A 102 -4.33 -4.58 9.07
N THR A 103 -4.98 -3.67 9.79
CA THR A 103 -5.45 -3.91 11.16
C THR A 103 -6.50 -5.03 11.19
N ALA A 104 -7.49 -4.97 10.30
CA ALA A 104 -8.59 -5.93 10.27
C ALA A 104 -8.11 -7.35 9.92
N MET A 105 -7.13 -7.47 9.01
CA MET A 105 -6.52 -8.76 8.64
C MET A 105 -5.56 -9.32 9.69
N GLY A 106 -5.06 -8.47 10.61
CA GLY A 106 -4.25 -8.89 11.75
C GLY A 106 -3.09 -9.84 11.37
N PRO A 107 -3.06 -11.07 11.91
CA PRO A 107 -1.99 -12.04 11.65
C PRO A 107 -1.76 -12.39 10.17
N LEU A 108 -2.78 -12.23 9.31
CA LEU A 108 -2.66 -12.51 7.87
C LEU A 108 -1.80 -11.47 7.13
N MET A 109 -1.61 -10.27 7.71
CA MET A 109 -0.84 -9.16 7.14
C MET A 109 0.46 -8.84 7.88
N ASP A 110 0.75 -9.52 9.00
CA ASP A 110 2.01 -9.36 9.74
C ASP A 110 3.12 -10.24 9.12
N PRO A 111 4.18 -9.66 8.51
CA PRO A 111 5.27 -10.44 7.91
C PRO A 111 6.03 -11.33 8.91
N SER A 112 5.89 -11.10 10.21
CA SER A 112 6.51 -11.89 11.27
C SER A 112 5.68 -13.11 11.66
N HIS A 113 4.40 -13.14 11.28
CA HIS A 113 3.46 -14.17 11.66
C HIS A 113 3.42 -15.32 10.64
N PRO A 114 3.38 -16.59 11.06
CA PRO A 114 3.40 -17.74 10.14
C PRO A 114 2.19 -17.81 9.19
N LEU A 115 1.04 -17.23 9.57
CA LEU A 115 -0.15 -17.16 8.73
C LEU A 115 -0.05 -16.11 7.59
N CYS A 116 0.96 -15.23 7.62
CA CYS A 116 1.09 -14.23 6.57
C CYS A 116 1.64 -14.85 5.29
N LEU A 117 0.81 -14.87 4.25
CA LEU A 117 1.14 -15.45 2.94
C LEU A 117 2.11 -14.58 2.12
N ARG A 118 2.63 -13.49 2.68
CA ARG A 118 3.53 -12.57 1.97
C ARG A 118 4.86 -13.20 1.58
N ILE A 119 5.42 -14.05 2.43
CA ILE A 119 6.69 -14.73 2.18
C ILE A 119 6.57 -15.80 1.08
N PRO A 120 5.58 -16.71 1.12
CA PRO A 120 5.45 -17.75 0.10
C PRO A 120 4.96 -17.24 -1.27
N LYS A 121 4.31 -16.06 -1.34
CA LYS A 121 3.80 -15.49 -2.59
C LYS A 121 4.82 -14.63 -3.33
N SER A 122 4.78 -14.68 -4.66
CA SER A 122 5.45 -13.67 -5.50
C SER A 122 4.84 -12.28 -5.30
N THR A 123 5.52 -11.23 -5.77
CA THR A 123 4.99 -9.85 -5.70
C THR A 123 3.66 -9.70 -6.45
N SER A 124 3.46 -10.44 -7.54
CA SER A 124 2.21 -10.39 -8.31
C SER A 124 1.08 -11.09 -7.57
N GLU A 125 1.32 -12.30 -7.09
CA GLU A 125 0.32 -13.07 -6.32
C GLU A 125 -0.04 -12.37 -5.02
N TRP A 126 0.93 -11.76 -4.33
CA TRP A 126 0.66 -10.94 -3.16
C TRP A 126 -0.20 -9.73 -3.50
N SER A 127 0.02 -9.09 -4.66
CA SER A 127 -0.82 -7.99 -5.10
C SER A 127 -2.25 -8.43 -5.42
N GLN A 128 -2.45 -9.62 -5.99
CA GLN A 128 -3.78 -10.18 -6.21
C GLN A 128 -4.46 -10.53 -4.89
N TYR A 129 -3.73 -11.19 -3.98
CA TYR A 129 -4.20 -11.48 -2.62
C TYR A 129 -4.68 -10.20 -1.90
N VAL A 130 -3.90 -9.12 -1.95
CA VAL A 130 -4.31 -7.83 -1.33
C VAL A 130 -5.53 -7.23 -2.03
N LYS A 131 -5.67 -7.35 -3.36
CA LYS A 131 -6.87 -6.87 -4.08
C LYS A 131 -8.13 -7.63 -3.66
N GLY A 132 -8.04 -8.96 -3.56
CA GLY A 132 -9.14 -9.79 -3.08
C GLY A 132 -9.50 -9.50 -1.63
N ALA A 133 -8.50 -9.35 -0.75
CA ALA A 133 -8.71 -8.96 0.64
C ALA A 133 -9.33 -7.56 0.76
N SER A 134 -8.92 -6.59 -0.08
CA SER A 134 -9.54 -5.27 -0.21
C SER A 134 -11.02 -5.37 -0.62
N ALA A 135 -11.37 -6.27 -1.55
CA ALA A 135 -12.75 -6.49 -1.97
C ALA A 135 -13.61 -7.02 -0.81
N LEU A 136 -13.14 -8.06 -0.10
CA LEU A 136 -13.81 -8.59 1.07
C LEU A 136 -13.93 -7.53 2.18
N PHE A 137 -12.88 -6.74 2.43
CA PHE A 137 -12.91 -5.68 3.42
C PHE A 137 -13.98 -4.63 3.11
N ALA A 138 -14.06 -4.18 1.85
CA ALA A 138 -15.09 -3.27 1.38
C ALA A 138 -16.50 -3.87 1.50
N TRP A 139 -16.66 -5.17 1.26
CA TRP A 139 -17.94 -5.87 1.44
C TRP A 139 -18.41 -5.90 2.89
N TYR A 140 -17.51 -6.21 3.84
CA TYR A 140 -17.86 -6.17 5.25
C TYR A 140 -18.19 -4.75 5.71
N ILE A 141 -17.48 -3.75 5.19
CA ILE A 141 -17.80 -2.33 5.41
C ILE A 141 -19.20 -2.00 4.90
N SER A 142 -19.59 -2.54 3.74
CA SER A 142 -20.85 -2.24 3.08
C SER A 142 -22.09 -2.73 3.86
N LYS A 143 -21.88 -3.60 4.86
CA LYS A 143 -22.92 -4.00 5.83
C LYS A 143 -23.13 -2.99 6.97
N GLY A 144 -22.23 -2.01 7.10
CA GLY A 144 -22.30 -0.93 8.07
C GLY A 144 -23.01 0.32 7.56
N GLU A 145 -23.11 1.31 8.43
CA GLU A 145 -23.71 2.62 8.14
C GLU A 145 -22.71 3.56 7.45
N ARG A 146 -21.44 3.51 7.84
CA ARG A 146 -20.45 4.50 7.39
C ARG A 146 -19.05 3.94 7.22
N VAL A 147 -18.28 4.61 6.37
CA VAL A 147 -16.84 4.40 6.22
C VAL A 147 -16.11 5.74 6.12
N THR A 148 -14.90 5.81 6.68
CA THR A 148 -14.01 6.97 6.52
C THR A 148 -12.98 6.69 5.43
N VAL A 149 -12.75 7.66 4.54
CA VAL A 149 -11.76 7.60 3.47
C VAL A 149 -10.72 8.70 3.69
N LEU A 150 -9.46 8.32 3.82
CA LEU A 150 -8.34 9.26 3.84
C LEU A 150 -7.86 9.56 2.43
N SER A 151 -7.74 10.83 2.08
CA SER A 151 -7.27 11.25 0.77
C SER A 151 -6.50 12.57 0.83
N PRO A 152 -5.68 12.90 -0.18
CA PRO A 152 -5.27 14.27 -0.43
C PRO A 152 -6.48 15.21 -0.53
N PRO A 153 -6.32 16.49 -0.14
CA PRO A 153 -7.42 17.45 -0.21
C PRO A 153 -7.79 17.81 -1.66
N PRO A 154 -9.01 18.33 -1.88
CA PRO A 154 -9.43 18.93 -3.14
C PRO A 154 -8.40 19.95 -3.68
N PRO A 155 -8.32 20.11 -5.02
CA PRO A 155 -9.21 19.52 -6.04
C PRO A 155 -8.83 18.09 -6.46
N GLU A 156 -7.55 17.70 -6.32
CA GLU A 156 -7.05 16.38 -6.77
C GLU A 156 -7.05 15.37 -5.60
N ARG A 157 -8.22 14.83 -5.27
CA ARG A 157 -8.39 13.88 -4.14
C ARG A 157 -7.86 12.48 -4.43
N PHE A 158 -7.89 12.06 -5.69
CA PHE A 158 -7.58 10.70 -6.08
C PHE A 158 -6.58 10.66 -7.22
N ASN A 159 -5.99 9.49 -7.42
CA ASN A 159 -5.07 9.30 -8.52
C ASN A 159 -5.81 9.50 -9.85
N PRO A 160 -5.36 10.42 -10.73
CA PRO A 160 -6.02 10.71 -11.99
C PRO A 160 -6.17 9.51 -12.94
N CYS A 161 -5.33 8.47 -12.79
CA CYS A 161 -5.47 7.27 -13.61
C CYS A 161 -6.69 6.42 -13.26
N GLY A 162 -7.30 6.62 -12.09
CA GLY A 162 -8.46 5.83 -11.67
C GLY A 162 -8.16 4.37 -11.30
N GLN A 163 -6.89 3.95 -11.28
CA GLN A 163 -6.46 2.54 -11.14
C GLN A 163 -5.99 2.16 -9.74
N THR A 164 -6.35 2.93 -8.70
CA THR A 164 -6.05 2.53 -7.31
C THR A 164 -7.02 1.44 -6.84
N ASN A 165 -6.62 0.63 -5.85
CA ASN A 165 -7.51 -0.37 -5.25
C ASN A 165 -8.79 0.28 -4.74
N TYR A 166 -8.68 1.45 -4.10
CA TYR A 166 -9.84 2.23 -3.68
C TYR A 166 -10.79 2.52 -4.85
N GLN A 167 -10.31 3.14 -5.93
CA GLN A 167 -11.16 3.57 -7.06
C GLN A 167 -11.71 2.43 -7.92
N MET A 168 -11.01 1.30 -8.00
CA MET A 168 -11.39 0.17 -8.87
C MET A 168 -12.17 -0.92 -8.16
N ILE A 169 -11.96 -1.09 -6.85
CA ILE A 169 -12.48 -2.23 -6.09
C ILE A 169 -13.31 -1.73 -4.91
N GLU A 170 -12.69 -0.99 -4.00
CA GLU A 170 -13.31 -0.72 -2.69
C GLU A 170 -14.48 0.26 -2.80
N GLU A 171 -14.29 1.38 -3.51
CA GLU A 171 -15.30 2.42 -3.69
C GLU A 171 -16.59 1.91 -4.36
N PRO A 172 -16.54 1.19 -5.50
CA PRO A 172 -17.76 0.64 -6.10
C PRO A 172 -18.50 -0.35 -5.19
N ILE A 173 -17.77 -1.16 -4.39
CA ILE A 173 -18.39 -2.10 -3.43
C ILE A 173 -19.11 -1.34 -2.32
N VAL A 174 -18.45 -0.36 -1.67
CA VAL A 174 -19.10 0.40 -0.57
C VAL A 174 -20.24 1.28 -1.07
N LYS A 175 -20.22 1.70 -2.35
CA LYS A 175 -21.34 2.40 -3.00
C LYS A 175 -22.48 1.47 -3.45
N GLY A 176 -22.31 0.14 -3.34
CA GLY A 176 -23.33 -0.85 -3.74
C GLY A 176 -23.43 -1.08 -5.25
N VAL A 177 -22.44 -0.67 -6.05
CA VAL A 177 -22.43 -0.85 -7.52
C VAL A 177 -22.51 -2.33 -7.91
N PHE A 178 -21.97 -3.22 -7.07
CA PHE A 178 -21.97 -4.66 -7.30
C PHE A 178 -23.19 -5.39 -6.71
N GLY A 179 -24.31 -4.70 -6.49
CA GLY A 179 -25.52 -5.31 -5.92
C GLY A 179 -25.40 -5.67 -4.43
N THR A 180 -24.28 -5.34 -3.80
CA THR A 180 -24.09 -5.41 -2.36
C THR A 180 -24.83 -4.26 -1.69
N GLY A 181 -25.17 -4.42 -0.40
CA GLY A 181 -25.65 -3.27 0.39
C GLY A 181 -24.65 -2.12 0.31
N ALA A 182 -25.13 -0.90 0.09
CA ALA A 182 -24.29 0.30 0.11
C ALA A 182 -24.19 0.83 1.55
N VAL A 183 -23.05 1.42 1.91
CA VAL A 183 -22.97 2.21 3.14
C VAL A 183 -23.92 3.39 3.03
N SER A 184 -24.52 3.79 4.16
CA SER A 184 -25.39 4.98 4.21
C SER A 184 -24.61 6.26 3.94
N ARG A 185 -23.32 6.32 4.30
CA ARG A 185 -22.46 7.46 4.01
C ARG A 185 -20.97 7.12 3.87
N ILE A 186 -20.29 7.84 2.98
CA ILE A 186 -18.83 7.87 2.90
C ILE A 186 -18.38 9.24 3.38
N VAL A 187 -17.51 9.24 4.39
CA VAL A 187 -16.95 10.45 4.98
C VAL A 187 -15.49 10.57 4.57
N MET A 188 -15.05 11.76 4.18
CA MET A 188 -13.69 12.02 3.74
C MET A 188 -12.92 12.86 4.75
N VAL A 189 -11.64 12.55 4.93
CA VAL A 189 -10.71 13.28 5.81
C VAL A 189 -9.38 13.50 5.10
N HIS A 190 -8.77 14.66 5.33
CA HIS A 190 -7.49 15.07 4.73
C HIS A 190 -6.41 15.26 5.81
N PRO A 191 -5.71 14.18 6.21
CA PRO A 191 -4.74 14.24 7.30
C PRO A 191 -3.53 15.13 7.00
N ASP A 192 -3.22 15.35 5.71
CA ASP A 192 -2.04 16.10 5.27
C ASP A 192 -2.20 17.63 5.39
N VAL A 193 -3.38 18.11 5.78
CA VAL A 193 -3.68 19.55 5.90
C VAL A 193 -3.68 19.97 7.36
N SER A 194 -2.65 20.72 7.75
CA SER A 194 -2.55 21.24 9.12
C SER A 194 -3.79 22.04 9.50
N LYS A 195 -4.34 21.81 10.71
CA LYS A 195 -5.61 22.36 11.24
C LYS A 195 -6.89 21.74 10.66
N ALA A 196 -6.80 20.88 9.66
CA ALA A 196 -7.94 20.16 9.09
C ALA A 196 -7.79 18.64 9.21
N GLU A 197 -6.87 18.15 10.05
CA GLU A 197 -6.53 16.73 10.18
C GLU A 197 -7.70 15.87 10.71
N ASN A 198 -8.63 16.54 11.40
CA ASN A 198 -9.85 15.97 11.96
C ASN A 198 -11.11 16.47 11.27
N PHE A 199 -10.98 17.40 10.32
CA PHE A 199 -12.15 17.88 9.60
C PHE A 199 -12.62 16.79 8.64
N SER A 200 -13.92 16.52 8.69
CA SER A 200 -14.54 15.48 7.90
C SER A 200 -15.80 15.99 7.24
N TYR A 201 -16.05 15.59 6.00
CA TYR A 201 -17.26 15.96 5.26
C TYR A 201 -17.76 14.77 4.46
N GLN A 202 -19.04 14.76 4.13
CA GLN A 202 -19.65 13.67 3.38
C GLN A 202 -19.31 13.78 1.89
N VAL A 203 -19.05 12.65 1.24
CA VAL A 203 -18.84 12.56 -0.23
C VAL A 203 -19.81 11.61 -0.93
N TRP A 204 -20.58 10.88 -0.15
CA TRP A 204 -21.64 9.97 -0.61
C TRP A 204 -22.68 9.80 0.49
N PRO A 205 -23.98 9.78 0.17
CA PRO A 205 -24.57 9.95 -1.17
C PRO A 205 -24.58 11.40 -1.67
N VAL A 206 -24.52 12.38 -0.75
CA VAL A 206 -24.42 13.80 -1.08
C VAL A 206 -22.96 14.24 -0.92
N ASP A 207 -22.41 14.87 -1.97
CA ASP A 207 -21.05 15.41 -1.96
C ASP A 207 -21.04 16.83 -1.35
N GLU A 208 -20.45 16.95 -0.16
CA GLU A 208 -20.31 18.19 0.59
C GLU A 208 -18.89 18.78 0.49
N THR A 209 -18.14 18.46 -0.57
CA THR A 209 -16.77 18.98 -0.78
C THR A 209 -16.69 20.50 -0.71
N ASP A 210 -17.74 21.22 -1.10
CA ASP A 210 -17.79 22.68 -1.04
C ASP A 210 -17.67 23.21 0.40
N THR A 211 -18.11 22.45 1.40
CA THR A 211 -17.93 22.80 2.81
C THR A 211 -16.44 22.83 3.18
N TRP A 212 -15.67 21.86 2.69
CA TRP A 212 -14.23 21.82 2.85
C TRP A 212 -13.56 22.97 2.11
N THR A 213 -13.92 23.17 0.83
CA THR A 213 -13.33 24.23 -0.02
C THR A 213 -13.57 25.62 0.55
N ARG A 214 -14.75 25.89 1.11
CA ARG A 214 -15.07 27.16 1.76
C ARG A 214 -14.19 27.44 2.98
N GLN A 215 -13.88 26.40 3.76
CA GLN A 215 -13.10 26.54 5.00
C GLN A 215 -11.59 26.53 4.76
N PHE A 216 -11.10 25.69 3.85
CA PHE A 216 -9.67 25.39 3.70
C PHE A 216 -9.14 25.58 2.27
N GLY A 217 -9.97 25.94 1.29
CA GLY A 217 -9.58 26.01 -0.13
C GLY A 217 -8.52 27.06 -0.45
N THR A 218 -8.29 28.04 0.43
CA THR A 218 -7.20 29.02 0.31
C THR A 218 -5.86 28.53 0.87
N MET A 219 -5.83 27.37 1.54
CA MET A 219 -4.61 26.82 2.09
C MET A 219 -3.69 26.31 0.98
N HIS A 220 -2.41 26.67 1.05
CA HIS A 220 -1.42 26.17 0.11
C HIS A 220 -1.09 24.71 0.43
N VAL A 221 -1.80 23.79 -0.22
CA VAL A 221 -1.51 22.36 -0.14
C VAL A 221 -0.44 22.02 -1.17
N GLN A 222 0.61 21.34 -0.74
CA GLN A 222 1.60 20.80 -1.67
C GLN A 222 0.94 19.77 -2.59
N LYS A 223 1.05 20.00 -3.91
CA LYS A 223 0.60 19.02 -4.90
C LYS A 223 1.33 17.71 -4.69
N ARG A 224 0.58 16.64 -4.53
CA ARG A 224 1.16 15.31 -4.36
C ARG A 224 1.66 14.77 -5.68
N ALA A 225 2.90 14.31 -5.70
CA ALA A 225 3.40 13.51 -6.82
C ALA A 225 2.73 12.13 -6.79
N TRP A 226 1.78 11.91 -7.68
CA TRP A 226 1.14 10.61 -7.84
C TRP A 226 2.15 9.55 -8.29
N ARG A 227 2.08 8.35 -7.72
CA ARG A 227 2.86 7.22 -8.23
C ARG A 227 2.40 6.92 -9.66
N THR A 228 3.34 6.82 -10.58
CA THR A 228 3.06 6.31 -11.93
C THR A 228 2.58 4.86 -11.83
N ILE A 229 1.30 4.65 -12.12
CA ILE A 229 0.73 3.31 -12.26
C ILE A 229 0.94 2.92 -13.73
N LYS A 230 1.51 1.73 -13.97
CA LYS A 230 1.53 1.17 -15.33
C LYS A 230 0.07 0.94 -15.68
N THR A 231 -0.42 1.58 -16.74
CA THR A 231 -1.78 1.37 -17.25
C THR A 231 -2.01 -0.13 -17.37
N GLN A 232 -2.74 -0.72 -16.42
CA GLN A 232 -3.22 -2.07 -16.63
C GLN A 232 -4.20 -1.94 -17.79
N LYS A 233 -4.12 -2.84 -18.78
CA LYS A 233 -5.22 -3.07 -19.73
C LYS A 233 -6.46 -3.10 -18.86
N ALA A 234 -7.46 -2.26 -19.18
CA ALA A 234 -8.69 -2.16 -18.40
C ALA A 234 -9.04 -3.58 -17.97
N LEU A 235 -9.13 -3.81 -16.66
CA LEU A 235 -9.70 -5.07 -16.21
C LEU A 235 -11.09 -5.02 -16.83
N SER A 236 -11.25 -5.72 -17.95
CA SER A 236 -12.53 -6.13 -18.48
C SER A 236 -13.01 -7.12 -17.43
N ILE A 237 -13.42 -6.57 -16.30
CA ILE A 237 -14.10 -7.31 -15.28
C ILE A 237 -15.42 -7.60 -15.98
N ASN A 238 -15.47 -8.74 -16.69
CA ASN A 238 -16.68 -9.29 -17.30
C ASN A 238 -17.58 -9.76 -16.14
N ILE A 239 -18.04 -8.82 -15.33
CA ILE A 239 -19.06 -9.02 -14.32
C ILE A 239 -20.37 -8.93 -15.09
N GLY A 240 -20.89 -10.09 -15.48
CA GLY A 240 -22.25 -10.23 -16.03
C GLY A 240 -22.54 -9.51 -17.35
N GLY A 241 -21.53 -9.18 -18.17
CA GLY A 241 -21.75 -8.51 -19.46
C GLY A 241 -22.03 -7.00 -19.40
N MET A 242 -21.95 -6.38 -18.21
CA MET A 242 -21.93 -4.93 -18.10
C MET A 242 -20.49 -4.43 -18.16
N GLU A 243 -20.05 -3.96 -19.34
CA GLU A 243 -18.91 -3.06 -19.42
C GLU A 243 -19.26 -1.79 -18.63
N ILE A 244 -18.64 -1.61 -17.47
CA ILE A 244 -18.65 -0.33 -16.77
C ILE A 244 -17.73 0.60 -17.58
N ALA A 245 -18.27 1.18 -18.65
CA ALA A 245 -17.61 2.23 -19.40
C ALA A 245 -17.46 3.44 -18.46
N LYS A 246 -16.23 3.72 -18.03
CA LYS A 246 -15.92 5.01 -17.43
C LYS A 246 -15.79 6.00 -18.58
N ASP A 247 -16.76 6.90 -18.71
CA ASP A 247 -16.64 8.11 -19.53
C ASP A 247 -15.44 8.92 -19.03
N ALA A 248 -14.32 8.78 -19.74
CA ALA A 248 -13.18 9.66 -19.56
C ALA A 248 -13.44 10.92 -20.41
N GLU A 249 -13.61 12.07 -19.74
CA GLU A 249 -13.66 13.38 -20.38
C GLU A 249 -12.58 13.54 -21.46
N GLU A 250 -13.01 13.81 -22.69
CA GLU A 250 -12.14 14.15 -23.80
C GLU A 250 -11.39 15.46 -23.54
N LYS A 251 -10.05 15.42 -23.55
CA LYS A 251 -9.23 16.63 -23.73
C LYS A 251 -8.94 16.87 -25.21
N PRO A 252 -8.92 18.14 -25.67
CA PRO A 252 -8.78 18.49 -27.07
C PRO A 252 -7.36 18.23 -27.61
N LYS A 253 -7.31 17.75 -28.85
CA LYS A 253 -6.10 17.51 -29.65
C LYS A 253 -5.44 18.83 -30.04
N GLY A 254 -4.17 19.03 -29.67
CA GLY A 254 -3.36 20.19 -30.04
C GLY A 254 -1.94 19.81 -30.52
N SER A 255 -1.77 19.89 -31.85
CA SER A 255 -0.57 19.94 -32.72
C SER A 255 0.82 19.44 -32.27
N SER A 256 1.36 18.55 -33.12
CA SER A 256 2.72 18.02 -33.15
C SER A 256 3.71 18.97 -33.85
N LYS A 257 4.49 19.79 -33.11
CA LYS A 257 5.71 20.42 -33.69
C LYS A 257 6.77 20.93 -32.68
N ALA A 258 6.98 20.25 -31.55
CA ALA A 258 7.95 20.69 -30.53
C ALA A 258 8.97 19.63 -30.07
N LYS A 259 9.22 18.56 -30.85
CA LYS A 259 10.04 17.41 -30.40
C LYS A 259 11.54 17.43 -30.74
N MET A 260 12.09 18.50 -31.33
CA MET A 260 13.52 18.51 -31.72
C MET A 260 14.45 19.47 -30.94
N LEU A 261 13.94 20.25 -29.98
CA LEU A 261 14.77 21.16 -29.17
C LEU A 261 14.91 20.79 -27.68
N ASP A 262 14.19 19.77 -27.19
CA ASP A 262 14.12 19.45 -25.76
C ASP A 262 15.17 18.43 -25.28
N GLU A 263 15.93 17.81 -26.18
CA GLU A 263 16.86 16.72 -25.81
C GLU A 263 18.25 17.22 -25.38
N LYS A 264 18.71 18.38 -25.89
CA LYS A 264 19.95 19.03 -25.44
C LYS A 264 19.81 19.70 -24.05
N SER A 265 18.64 20.26 -23.73
CA SER A 265 18.35 20.87 -22.42
C SER A 265 18.29 19.84 -21.27
N LYS A 266 17.80 18.63 -21.56
CA LYS A 266 17.72 17.52 -20.59
C LYS A 266 19.06 16.89 -20.22
N GLN A 267 20.07 17.01 -21.08
CA GLN A 267 21.41 16.46 -20.81
C GLN A 267 22.24 17.40 -19.92
N GLN A 268 22.06 18.71 -20.06
CA GLN A 268 22.76 19.71 -19.24
C GLN A 268 22.21 19.79 -17.81
N LYS A 269 20.88 19.70 -17.63
CA LYS A 269 20.25 19.61 -16.29
C LYS A 269 20.63 18.36 -15.50
N ARG A 270 20.99 17.26 -16.17
CA ARG A 270 21.39 16.00 -15.53
C ARG A 270 22.80 16.03 -14.95
N ILE A 271 23.70 16.87 -15.49
CA ILE A 271 25.06 17.02 -14.96
C ILE A 271 25.00 17.86 -13.67
N GLU A 272 24.20 18.93 -13.69
CA GLU A 272 24.04 19.83 -12.54
C GLU A 272 23.37 19.16 -11.32
N THR A 273 22.46 18.19 -11.54
CA THR A 273 21.82 17.45 -10.42
C THR A 273 22.76 16.45 -9.75
N VAL A 274 23.74 15.90 -10.46
CA VAL A 274 24.68 14.91 -9.89
C VAL A 274 25.71 15.58 -8.97
N ASP A 275 26.11 16.81 -9.29
CA ASP A 275 27.02 17.60 -8.46
C ASP A 275 26.35 18.10 -7.17
N ILE A 276 25.04 18.41 -7.21
CA ILE A 276 24.27 18.81 -6.02
C ILE A 276 24.11 17.61 -5.06
N ILE A 277 23.81 16.42 -5.58
CA ILE A 277 23.63 15.21 -4.75
C ILE A 277 24.96 14.79 -4.08
N SER A 278 26.09 14.93 -4.79
CA SER A 278 27.41 14.59 -4.23
C SER A 278 27.81 15.54 -3.10
N LYS A 279 27.51 16.83 -3.21
CA LYS A 279 27.79 17.82 -2.14
C LYS A 279 26.89 17.63 -0.91
N GLU A 280 25.65 17.19 -1.09
CA GLU A 280 24.72 16.94 0.03
C GLU A 280 25.08 15.68 0.84
N GLU A 281 25.63 14.64 0.19
CA GLU A 281 26.13 13.46 0.89
C GLU A 281 27.38 13.76 1.74
N GLU A 282 28.32 14.59 1.23
CA GLU A 282 29.48 15.04 2.00
C GLU A 282 29.09 15.87 3.25
N ALA A 283 28.06 16.71 3.13
CA ALA A 283 27.54 17.50 4.25
C ALA A 283 26.91 16.60 5.34
N LYS A 284 26.16 15.56 4.93
CA LYS A 284 25.55 14.59 5.85
C LYS A 284 26.60 13.73 6.57
N GLU A 285 27.73 13.42 5.93
CA GLU A 285 28.83 12.69 6.58
C GLU A 285 29.57 13.55 7.61
N LYS A 286 29.84 14.82 7.29
CA LYS A 286 30.45 15.79 8.22
C LYS A 286 29.57 16.05 9.45
N GLY A 287 28.25 16.09 9.29
CA GLY A 287 27.29 16.21 10.39
C GLY A 287 27.34 15.03 11.38
N LYS A 288 27.38 13.80 10.87
CA LYS A 288 27.47 12.58 11.71
C LYS A 288 28.78 12.48 12.49
N ALA A 289 29.88 12.99 11.94
CA ALA A 289 31.16 13.08 12.64
C ALA A 289 31.13 14.08 13.81
N LYS A 290 30.47 15.23 13.62
CA LYS A 290 30.33 16.28 14.65
C LYS A 290 29.46 15.83 15.83
N GLU A 291 28.36 15.13 15.55
CA GLU A 291 27.47 14.60 16.60
C GLU A 291 28.16 13.50 17.45
N LYS A 292 28.96 12.64 16.82
CA LYS A 292 29.74 11.61 17.51
C LYS A 292 30.83 12.20 18.43
N LYS A 293 31.38 13.37 18.08
CA LYS A 293 32.35 14.10 18.92
C LYS A 293 31.66 14.71 20.15
N LYS A 294 30.47 15.29 19.99
CA LYS A 294 29.64 15.87 21.07
C LYS A 294 29.26 14.81 22.12
N LYS A 295 28.70 13.67 21.70
CA LYS A 295 28.35 12.55 22.60
C LYS A 295 29.56 11.99 23.37
N ARG A 296 30.77 12.06 22.80
CA ARG A 296 32.01 11.61 23.47
C ARG A 296 32.53 12.62 24.50
N GLN A 297 32.24 13.90 24.35
CA GLN A 297 32.58 14.94 25.33
C GLN A 297 31.61 14.92 26.52
N GLU A 298 30.31 14.79 26.28
CA GLU A 298 29.29 14.65 27.34
C GLU A 298 29.56 13.41 28.23
N ALA A 299 29.91 12.28 27.61
CA ALA A 299 30.29 11.07 28.35
C ALA A 299 31.59 11.20 29.15
N LYS A 300 32.48 12.14 28.80
CA LYS A 300 33.69 12.43 29.59
C LYS A 300 33.34 13.34 30.77
N ALA A 301 32.49 14.36 30.57
CA ALA A 301 32.04 15.27 31.63
C ALA A 301 31.30 14.51 32.74
N ALA A 302 30.32 13.67 32.40
CA ALA A 302 29.59 12.84 33.38
C ALA A 302 30.50 11.89 34.18
N LYS A 303 31.67 11.53 33.63
CA LYS A 303 32.65 10.67 34.30
C LYS A 303 33.54 11.42 35.29
N ILE A 304 33.75 12.72 35.06
CA ILE A 304 34.48 13.61 35.96
C ILE A 304 33.59 13.93 37.17
N GLU A 305 32.34 14.30 36.91
CA GLU A 305 31.35 14.62 37.94
C GLU A 305 31.10 13.43 38.90
N ARG A 306 31.02 12.20 38.37
CA ARG A 306 30.90 10.99 39.18
C ARG A 306 32.16 10.68 40.02
N LYS A 307 33.34 11.19 39.63
CA LYS A 307 34.56 11.06 40.43
C LYS A 307 34.61 12.09 41.56
N GLU A 308 34.17 13.32 41.30
CA GLU A 308 34.08 14.37 42.32
C GLU A 308 33.02 14.06 43.38
N ALA A 309 31.84 13.56 42.99
CA ALA A 309 30.81 13.12 43.94
C ALA A 309 31.33 12.01 44.88
N LYS A 310 32.18 11.11 44.36
CA LYS A 310 32.83 10.06 45.17
C LYS A 310 33.96 10.57 46.06
N ALA A 311 34.60 11.68 45.70
CA ALA A 311 35.60 12.32 46.55
C ALA A 311 34.92 13.05 47.72
N LYS A 312 33.83 13.78 47.45
CA LYS A 312 33.05 14.50 48.47
C LYS A 312 32.39 13.56 49.49
N ALA A 313 31.85 12.43 49.05
CA ALA A 313 31.27 11.42 49.94
C ALA A 313 32.30 10.73 50.87
N LYS A 314 33.60 10.92 50.63
CA LYS A 314 34.67 10.33 51.44
C LYS A 314 35.22 11.29 52.51
N VAL A 315 34.84 12.57 52.47
CA VAL A 315 35.27 13.61 53.42
C VAL A 315 34.24 13.81 54.55
N GLN A 316 32.99 13.36 54.39
CA GLN A 316 31.94 13.49 55.42
C GLN A 316 31.84 12.33 56.44
N VAL A 317 32.80 11.40 56.49
CA VAL A 317 32.82 10.36 57.54
C VAL A 317 34.04 10.56 58.42
N GLY A 318 33.94 11.55 59.30
CA GLY A 318 34.94 11.85 60.31
C GLY A 318 34.45 12.92 61.27
N GLU A 319 33.53 12.58 62.16
CA GLU A 319 33.51 13.03 63.57
C GLU A 319 32.21 12.59 64.25
N SER A 320 32.32 11.54 65.06
CA SER A 320 31.68 11.36 66.37
C SER A 320 31.94 9.91 66.81
N GLY A 321 32.60 9.77 67.96
CA GLY A 321 33.10 8.49 68.46
C GLY A 321 32.01 7.63 69.10
N ASN A 322 32.25 6.32 69.15
CA ASN A 322 32.52 5.68 70.44
C ASN A 322 33.23 4.33 70.24
N LYS A 323 34.06 3.99 71.21
CA LYS A 323 34.94 2.83 71.31
C LYS A 323 34.16 1.53 71.57
N GLN A 324 34.86 0.41 71.33
CA GLN A 324 34.55 -0.97 71.74
C GLN A 324 33.52 -1.79 70.93
N LYS A 325 33.93 -2.27 69.74
CA LYS A 325 33.82 -3.69 69.34
C LYS A 325 34.56 -3.91 68.02
N LYS A 326 35.89 -3.95 68.08
CA LYS A 326 36.75 -3.96 66.87
C LYS A 326 37.86 -4.99 67.01
N LYS A 327 37.57 -6.27 66.75
CA LYS A 327 38.61 -7.24 66.38
C LYS A 327 38.18 -8.50 65.61
N LYS A 328 36.89 -8.80 65.38
CA LYS A 328 36.48 -9.97 64.57
C LYS A 328 35.98 -9.67 63.14
N ASP A 329 35.41 -8.49 62.85
CA ASP A 329 34.82 -8.23 61.51
C ASP A 329 35.78 -7.65 60.45
N LYS A 330 37.05 -7.40 60.79
CA LYS A 330 38.02 -6.82 59.83
C LYS A 330 38.64 -7.85 58.88
N LYS A 331 38.49 -9.16 59.16
CA LYS A 331 39.00 -10.24 58.31
C LYS A 331 38.00 -10.65 57.21
N VAL A 332 36.70 -10.71 57.52
CA VAL A 332 35.64 -11.05 56.55
C VAL A 332 35.42 -9.94 55.50
N LYS A 333 35.46 -8.66 55.89
CA LYS A 333 35.28 -7.53 54.95
C LYS A 333 36.45 -7.31 53.98
N LYS A 334 37.63 -7.90 54.23
CA LYS A 334 38.79 -7.83 53.32
C LYS A 334 38.73 -8.93 52.27
N GLU A 335 38.19 -10.12 52.60
CA GLU A 335 38.00 -11.22 51.64
C GLU A 335 36.82 -10.98 50.69
N GLU A 336 35.71 -10.42 51.18
CA GLU A 336 34.54 -10.11 50.35
C GLU A 336 34.84 -9.01 49.32
N LYS A 337 35.67 -8.02 49.69
CA LYS A 337 36.11 -6.94 48.80
C LYS A 337 37.14 -7.39 47.76
N VAL A 338 37.84 -8.51 48.01
CA VAL A 338 38.75 -9.14 47.04
C VAL A 338 37.96 -10.03 46.06
N LYS A 339 36.97 -10.80 46.52
CA LYS A 339 36.07 -11.58 45.64
C LYS A 339 35.23 -10.69 44.71
N ALA A 340 34.64 -9.60 45.22
CA ALA A 340 33.88 -8.67 44.38
C ALA A 340 34.73 -7.97 43.29
N LYS A 341 36.03 -7.73 43.57
CA LYS A 341 36.96 -7.17 42.56
C LYS A 341 37.39 -8.21 41.52
N ALA A 342 37.41 -9.50 41.85
CA ALA A 342 37.71 -10.58 40.91
C ALA A 342 36.53 -10.82 39.93
N GLU A 343 35.29 -10.85 40.42
CA GLU A 343 34.10 -11.03 39.58
C GLU A 343 33.86 -9.84 38.63
N THR A 344 34.11 -8.62 39.10
CA THR A 344 34.00 -7.42 38.24
C THR A 344 35.08 -7.39 37.14
N LYS A 345 36.25 -8.00 37.36
CA LYS A 345 37.28 -8.16 36.31
C LYS A 345 36.91 -9.24 35.30
N LYS A 346 36.25 -10.33 35.73
CA LYS A 346 35.81 -11.42 34.85
C LYS A 346 34.68 -10.95 33.91
N SER A 347 33.65 -10.29 34.43
CA SER A 347 32.54 -9.76 33.61
C SER A 347 32.96 -8.66 32.61
N LYS A 348 34.02 -7.89 32.92
CA LYS A 348 34.57 -6.88 32.02
C LYS A 348 35.44 -7.47 30.90
N LYS A 349 36.06 -8.64 31.12
CA LYS A 349 36.81 -9.39 30.10
C LYS A 349 35.86 -10.07 29.11
N GLU A 350 34.74 -10.58 29.60
CA GLU A 350 33.68 -11.21 28.80
C GLU A 350 32.95 -10.21 27.90
N LYS A 351 32.49 -9.07 28.44
CA LYS A 351 31.90 -7.98 27.62
C LYS A 351 32.86 -7.41 26.56
N LYS A 352 34.17 -7.49 26.77
CA LYS A 352 35.18 -7.08 25.76
C LYS A 352 35.30 -8.10 24.62
N LYS A 353 35.17 -9.41 24.92
CA LYS A 353 35.17 -10.47 23.90
C LYS A 353 33.92 -10.38 23.03
N ASP A 354 32.74 -10.24 23.62
CA ASP A 354 31.48 -10.13 22.86
C ASP A 354 31.45 -8.91 21.93
N LYS A 355 32.01 -7.78 22.39
CA LYS A 355 32.10 -6.57 21.57
C LYS A 355 33.08 -6.73 20.40
N LYS A 356 34.14 -7.54 20.55
CA LYS A 356 35.06 -7.85 19.45
C LYS A 356 34.39 -8.75 18.41
N VAL A 357 33.71 -9.81 18.86
CA VAL A 357 32.97 -10.73 17.98
C VAL A 357 31.85 -10.01 17.21
N LYS A 358 31.10 -9.11 17.87
CA LYS A 358 30.05 -8.32 17.20
C LYS A 358 30.63 -7.38 16.15
N LYS A 359 31.82 -6.81 16.38
CA LYS A 359 32.50 -5.92 15.41
C LYS A 359 33.00 -6.69 14.18
N GLU A 360 33.54 -7.89 14.38
CA GLU A 360 33.98 -8.77 13.27
C GLU A 360 32.78 -9.27 12.43
N LYS A 361 31.67 -9.67 13.07
CA LYS A 361 30.43 -10.03 12.33
C LYS A 361 29.87 -8.87 11.50
N ILE A 362 29.94 -7.63 11.98
CA ILE A 362 29.51 -6.46 11.21
C ILE A 362 30.43 -6.20 10.03
N LYS A 363 31.76 -6.34 10.21
CA LYS A 363 32.73 -6.16 9.13
C LYS A 363 32.56 -7.20 8.03
N ALA A 364 32.38 -8.47 8.38
CA ALA A 364 32.11 -9.56 7.44
C ALA A 364 30.82 -9.30 6.63
N LYS A 365 29.72 -8.90 7.28
CA LYS A 365 28.47 -8.54 6.58
C LYS A 365 28.62 -7.35 5.64
N ALA A 366 29.47 -6.37 5.97
CA ALA A 366 29.73 -5.23 5.11
C ALA A 366 30.51 -5.65 3.84
N GLU A 367 31.52 -6.51 3.98
CA GLU A 367 32.29 -7.06 2.85
C GLU A 367 31.42 -7.92 1.93
N THR A 368 30.57 -8.81 2.47
CA THR A 368 29.61 -9.59 1.67
C THR A 368 28.60 -8.72 0.92
N ASN A 369 28.13 -7.64 1.53
CA ASN A 369 27.20 -6.72 0.87
C ASN A 369 27.89 -5.90 -0.23
N LYS A 370 29.18 -5.58 -0.07
CA LYS A 370 29.98 -4.88 -1.08
C LYS A 370 30.15 -5.75 -2.33
N SER A 371 30.59 -7.00 -2.17
CA SER A 371 30.74 -7.92 -3.31
C SER A 371 29.43 -8.18 -4.05
N ARG A 372 28.30 -8.31 -3.32
CA ARG A 372 26.97 -8.47 -3.93
C ARG A 372 26.54 -7.25 -4.76
N ARG A 373 26.95 -6.03 -4.38
CA ARG A 373 26.67 -4.81 -5.14
C ARG A 373 27.49 -4.76 -6.42
N GLU A 374 28.77 -5.08 -6.34
CA GLU A 374 29.69 -5.14 -7.49
C GLU A 374 29.20 -6.16 -8.53
N THR A 375 28.82 -7.38 -8.11
CA THR A 375 28.26 -8.40 -9.02
C THR A 375 26.95 -7.94 -9.68
N LYS A 376 26.11 -7.18 -8.97
CA LYS A 376 24.83 -6.67 -9.52
C LYS A 376 25.06 -5.58 -10.56
N GLU A 377 26.08 -4.75 -10.37
CA GLU A 377 26.48 -3.71 -11.30
C GLU A 377 27.10 -4.30 -12.56
N GLU A 378 27.99 -5.29 -12.42
CA GLU A 378 28.56 -6.02 -13.55
C GLU A 378 27.47 -6.68 -14.42
N LYS A 379 26.49 -7.34 -13.79
CA LYS A 379 25.33 -7.92 -14.51
C LYS A 379 24.51 -6.86 -15.26
N ARG A 380 24.37 -5.65 -14.72
CA ARG A 380 23.68 -4.53 -15.39
C ARG A 380 24.47 -4.03 -16.60
N LEU A 381 25.79 -3.91 -16.49
CA LEU A 381 26.67 -3.50 -17.58
C LEU A 381 26.67 -4.55 -18.72
N ARG A 382 26.79 -5.84 -18.38
CA ARG A 382 26.70 -6.94 -19.37
C ARG A 382 25.37 -6.91 -20.14
N LYS A 383 24.24 -6.68 -19.45
CA LYS A 383 22.91 -6.56 -20.08
C LYS A 383 22.81 -5.34 -21.01
N LYS A 384 23.37 -4.19 -20.62
CA LYS A 384 23.44 -3.00 -21.47
C LYS A 384 24.26 -3.25 -22.73
N TYR A 385 25.42 -3.89 -22.60
CA TYR A 385 26.29 -4.22 -23.73
C TYR A 385 25.63 -5.21 -24.70
N ALA A 386 24.99 -6.27 -24.18
CA ALA A 386 24.25 -7.23 -25.00
C ALA A 386 23.10 -6.57 -25.78
N ASN A 387 22.38 -5.63 -25.17
CA ASN A 387 21.33 -4.88 -25.85
C ASN A 387 21.88 -3.92 -26.92
N LYS A 388 23.03 -3.31 -26.68
CA LYS A 388 23.73 -2.46 -27.66
C LYS A 388 24.13 -3.29 -28.88
N LEU A 389 24.76 -4.45 -28.67
CA LEU A 389 25.17 -5.36 -29.73
C LEU A 389 23.99 -5.87 -30.56
N LYS A 390 22.84 -6.16 -29.92
CA LYS A 390 21.60 -6.53 -30.63
C LYS A 390 21.08 -5.41 -31.52
N ARG A 391 21.15 -4.15 -31.07
CA ARG A 391 20.76 -2.98 -31.88
C ARG A 391 21.69 -2.78 -33.08
N GLU A 392 23.00 -2.91 -32.86
CA GLU A 392 23.99 -2.80 -33.95
C GLU A 392 23.79 -3.90 -35.00
N LYS A 393 23.58 -5.17 -34.59
CA LYS A 393 23.25 -6.27 -35.52
C LYS A 393 21.94 -6.05 -36.29
N TRP A 394 20.95 -5.43 -35.64
CA TRP A 394 19.68 -5.11 -36.29
C TRP A 394 19.83 -4.01 -37.33
N LEU A 395 20.60 -2.95 -37.01
CA LEU A 395 20.93 -1.89 -37.96
C LEU A 395 21.74 -2.42 -39.15
N ASP A 396 22.73 -3.27 -38.90
CA ASP A 396 23.55 -3.89 -39.94
C ASP A 396 22.71 -4.74 -40.92
N ARG A 397 21.68 -5.43 -40.42
CA ARG A 397 20.72 -6.17 -41.24
C ARG A 397 19.89 -5.24 -42.14
N ILE A 398 19.51 -4.07 -41.64
CA ILE A 398 18.76 -3.08 -42.43
C ILE A 398 19.67 -2.44 -43.49
N THR A 399 20.93 -2.16 -43.16
CA THR A 399 21.86 -1.50 -44.09
C THR A 399 22.41 -2.45 -45.15
N ARG A 400 22.55 -3.75 -44.87
CA ARG A 400 22.98 -4.76 -45.86
C ARG A 400 21.82 -5.41 -46.62
N GLY A 401 20.62 -5.38 -46.06
CA GLY A 401 19.40 -5.76 -46.75
C GLY A 401 18.96 -4.65 -47.69
N GLY A 402 19.67 -4.48 -48.80
CA GLY A 402 19.14 -3.73 -49.94
C GLY A 402 17.75 -4.26 -50.33
N PRO A 403 16.88 -3.44 -50.93
CA PRO A 403 15.54 -3.87 -51.33
C PRO A 403 15.67 -5.18 -52.10
N SER A 404 15.07 -6.23 -51.56
CA SER A 404 15.01 -7.54 -52.22
C SER A 404 14.46 -7.31 -53.62
N PRO A 405 15.26 -7.52 -54.69
CA PRO A 405 14.68 -7.58 -56.01
C PRO A 405 13.89 -8.88 -56.08
N GLU A 406 12.67 -8.78 -56.60
CA GLU A 406 11.90 -9.88 -57.17
C GLU A 406 11.46 -10.99 -56.20
N VAL A 407 10.23 -10.83 -55.68
CA VAL A 407 9.33 -11.98 -55.63
C VAL A 407 8.19 -11.69 -56.61
N GLY A 408 8.40 -12.18 -57.81
CA GLY A 408 7.40 -12.26 -58.85
C GLY A 408 6.24 -13.17 -58.44
N LYS A 409 5.07 -12.71 -58.85
CA LYS A 409 3.83 -13.45 -59.14
C LYS A 409 4.01 -14.98 -59.21
N GLU A 410 3.34 -15.72 -58.34
CA GLU A 410 2.52 -16.85 -58.78
C GLU A 410 1.45 -17.27 -57.76
N LEU A 411 0.43 -17.88 -58.33
CA LEU A 411 -0.95 -18.10 -57.89
C LEU A 411 -1.15 -19.06 -56.70
N VAL A 412 -2.29 -18.83 -56.04
CA VAL A 412 -3.27 -19.80 -55.52
C VAL A 412 -2.91 -20.55 -54.24
N GLY A 413 -3.73 -20.31 -53.21
CA GLY A 413 -3.94 -21.28 -52.14
C GLY A 413 -4.31 -20.69 -50.80
N MET A 414 -5.61 -20.79 -50.50
CA MET A 414 -6.14 -21.04 -49.15
C MET A 414 -6.40 -19.87 -48.18
N ASN A 415 -7.66 -19.91 -47.74
CA ASN A 415 -8.18 -19.64 -46.40
C ASN A 415 -8.38 -18.19 -45.97
N VAL A 416 -9.61 -17.76 -46.26
CA VAL A 416 -10.53 -17.06 -45.34
C VAL A 416 -10.04 -17.05 -43.88
N ILE A 417 -9.43 -15.94 -43.48
CA ILE A 417 -9.57 -15.35 -42.16
C ILE A 417 -9.80 -13.86 -42.40
N ARG A 418 -11.08 -13.48 -42.49
CA ARG A 418 -11.52 -12.07 -42.53
C ARG A 418 -11.91 -11.67 -41.12
N GLY A 419 -11.24 -10.66 -40.60
CA GLY A 419 -11.63 -9.87 -39.44
C GLY A 419 -10.57 -8.81 -39.21
N ASP A 420 -10.98 -7.55 -39.21
CA ASP A 420 -10.17 -6.38 -38.83
C ASP A 420 -9.23 -5.79 -39.89
N LEU A 421 -9.79 -5.26 -40.98
CA LEU A 421 -9.17 -4.09 -41.64
C LEU A 421 -10.11 -3.26 -42.55
N LEU A 422 -11.36 -3.01 -42.12
CA LEU A 422 -12.30 -2.14 -42.88
C LEU A 422 -13.08 -1.18 -41.96
N ILE A 423 -12.38 -0.34 -41.19
CA ILE A 423 -12.99 0.79 -40.45
C ILE A 423 -12.42 2.16 -40.92
N GLY A 424 -11.64 2.17 -42.01
CA GLY A 424 -10.94 3.39 -42.46
C GLY A 424 -11.63 4.24 -43.54
N LEU A 425 -12.80 3.83 -44.08
CA LEU A 425 -13.28 4.42 -45.36
C LEU A 425 -14.80 4.60 -45.50
N MET A 426 -15.56 4.67 -44.39
CA MET A 426 -17.00 4.97 -44.40
C MET A 426 -17.37 6.25 -43.61
N LEU A 427 -16.48 7.25 -43.54
CA LEU A 427 -16.77 8.51 -42.84
C LEU A 427 -16.78 9.77 -43.72
N ILE A 428 -16.99 9.62 -45.02
CA ILE A 428 -17.21 10.74 -45.94
C ILE A 428 -18.33 10.34 -46.89
N MET A 429 -19.60 10.38 -46.48
CA MET A 429 -20.79 10.48 -47.35
C MET A 429 -22.10 10.54 -46.55
N VAL A 430 -22.22 11.36 -45.49
CA VAL A 430 -23.56 11.80 -45.04
C VAL A 430 -23.44 13.18 -44.41
N LEU A 431 -23.91 14.21 -45.12
CA LEU A 431 -24.76 15.30 -44.61
C LEU A 431 -24.88 16.40 -45.69
N VAL A 432 -25.83 16.18 -46.59
CA VAL A 432 -26.49 17.24 -47.37
C VAL A 432 -27.77 17.60 -46.60
N PRO A 433 -28.00 18.85 -46.16
CA PRO A 433 -29.29 19.25 -45.62
C PRO A 433 -30.23 19.67 -46.75
N GLY A 434 -31.28 18.86 -46.94
CA GLY A 434 -32.42 19.15 -47.80
C GLY A 434 -33.40 20.13 -47.16
N ARG A 435 -33.80 21.12 -47.96
CA ARG A 435 -34.88 22.08 -47.73
C ARG A 435 -36.21 21.39 -47.44
N THR A 436 -36.97 21.93 -46.49
CA THR A 436 -38.44 21.81 -46.48
C THR A 436 -39.06 23.20 -46.39
N ARG A 437 -39.98 23.45 -47.33
CA ARG A 437 -40.92 24.57 -47.36
C ARG A 437 -41.99 24.33 -46.28
N ALA A 438 -42.43 25.39 -45.61
CA ALA A 438 -43.75 25.45 -45.00
C ALA A 438 -44.46 26.71 -45.52
N LEU A 439 -45.67 26.50 -46.00
CA LEU A 439 -46.67 27.50 -46.36
C LEU A 439 -47.45 27.88 -45.10
N LEU A 440 -47.47 29.18 -44.77
CA LEU A 440 -48.58 30.04 -44.32
C LEU A 440 -48.02 31.27 -43.61
#